data_AF-A0A2B7ZQJ8-F1
#
_entry.id   AF-A0A2B7ZQJ8-F1
#
_cell.length_a   1.000
_cell.length_b   1.000
_cell.length_c   1.000
_cell.angle_alpha   90.00
_cell.angle_beta   90.00
_cell.angle_gamma   90.00
#
_symmetry.space_group_name_H-M   'P 1'
#
loop_
_entity.id
_entity.type
_entity.pdbx_description
1 polymer ?
#
loop_
_entity_poly.entity_id
_entity_poly.type
_entity_poly.pdbx_seq_one_letter_code
_entity_poly.pdbx_strand_id
1 'polypeptide(L)'
;MRKKFLFFLLSMPLIEARAQDNESEPKETFTAGAYLDLYYNYNFNEPSDGNNAYFVSYNRHNEINVNLGYAALNYKTPHFKSRLALGAGTYMNANYAA
;
A
#
# COMPACT_ATOMS: atom_id res chain seq x y z
N MET A 1 -37.66 13.13 55.43
CA MET A 1 -36.74 12.15 54.81
C MET A 1 -37.44 11.53 53.60
N ARG A 2 -37.14 11.98 52.38
CA ARG A 2 -37.77 11.48 51.14
C ARG A 2 -36.90 10.37 50.55
N LYS A 3 -37.36 9.12 50.60
CA LYS A 3 -36.70 7.99 49.94
C LYS A 3 -36.97 8.07 48.44
N LYS A 4 -35.92 8.27 47.62
CA LYS A 4 -36.01 8.19 46.16
C LYS A 4 -35.65 6.75 45.76
N PHE A 5 -36.62 6.00 45.24
CA PHE A 5 -36.34 4.73 44.59
C PHE A 5 -35.86 5.03 43.16
N LEU A 6 -34.62 4.64 42.86
CA LEU A 6 -34.04 4.71 41.52
C LEU A 6 -34.32 3.37 40.83
N PHE A 7 -35.20 3.34 39.82
CA PHE A 7 -35.37 2.18 38.95
C PHE A 7 -34.37 2.29 37.79
N PHE A 8 -33.39 1.39 37.74
CA PHE A 8 -32.45 1.26 36.63
C PHE A 8 -33.05 0.29 35.61
N LEU A 9 -33.60 0.79 34.51
CA LEU A 9 -34.13 -0.02 33.42
C LEU A 9 -32.95 -0.52 32.57
N LEU A 10 -32.63 -1.80 32.64
CA LEU A 10 -31.56 -2.43 31.87
C LEU A 10 -32.08 -2.72 30.45
N SER A 11 -31.75 -1.86 29.48
CA SER A 11 -31.99 -2.10 28.06
C SER A 11 -30.91 -3.04 27.50
N MET A 12 -31.20 -4.34 27.36
CA MET A 12 -30.36 -5.24 26.56
C MET A 12 -30.59 -4.94 25.08
N PRO A 13 -29.56 -4.61 24.28
CA PRO A 13 -29.71 -4.62 22.84
C PRO A 13 -29.86 -6.07 22.36
N LEU A 14 -30.86 -6.30 21.50
CA LEU A 14 -31.04 -7.56 20.79
C LEU A 14 -29.89 -7.69 19.78
N ILE A 15 -28.93 -8.56 20.07
CA ILE A 15 -27.84 -8.86 19.13
C ILE A 15 -28.41 -9.74 18.03
N GLU A 16 -28.64 -9.18 16.85
CA GLU A 16 -28.89 -9.98 15.64
C GLU A 16 -27.60 -10.70 15.26
N ALA A 17 -27.55 -12.01 15.50
CA ALA A 17 -26.49 -12.86 15.00
C ALA A 17 -26.59 -12.93 13.47
N ARG A 18 -25.73 -12.19 12.77
CA ARG A 18 -25.48 -12.40 11.34
C ARG A 18 -24.55 -13.61 11.23
N ALA A 19 -25.02 -14.69 10.62
CA ALA A 19 -24.11 -15.72 10.16
C ALA A 19 -23.21 -15.10 9.06
N GLN A 20 -21.90 -15.28 9.16
CA GLN A 20 -21.01 -14.96 8.06
C GLN A 20 -21.23 -16.01 6.99
N ASP A 21 -21.69 -15.61 5.81
CA ASP A 21 -21.64 -16.47 4.64
C ASP A 21 -20.18 -16.91 4.49
N ASN A 22 -19.97 -18.23 4.39
CA ASN A 22 -18.66 -18.78 4.09
C ASN A 22 -18.19 -18.14 2.78
N GLU A 23 -17.19 -17.27 2.91
CA GLU A 23 -16.48 -16.70 1.78
C GLU A 23 -16.12 -17.87 0.88
N SER A 24 -16.58 -17.82 -0.38
CA SER A 24 -16.38 -18.90 -1.33
C SER A 24 -14.91 -19.29 -1.31
N GLU A 25 -14.60 -20.59 -1.25
CA GLU A 25 -13.23 -21.11 -1.32
C GLU A 25 -12.39 -20.24 -2.28
N PRO A 26 -11.21 -19.74 -1.87
CA PRO A 26 -10.49 -18.72 -2.63
C PRO A 26 -10.33 -19.16 -4.08
N LYS A 27 -11.15 -18.59 -4.97
CA LYS A 27 -11.20 -19.00 -6.36
C LYS A 27 -9.84 -18.75 -7.00
N GLU A 28 -9.36 -19.67 -7.83
CA GLU A 28 -8.14 -19.43 -8.61
C GLU A 28 -8.30 -18.14 -9.40
N THR A 29 -7.44 -17.17 -9.10
CA THR A 29 -7.56 -15.83 -9.66
C THR A 29 -6.24 -15.43 -10.27
N PHE A 30 -6.30 -15.07 -11.55
CA PHE A 30 -5.22 -14.40 -12.26
C PHE A 30 -5.54 -12.91 -12.35
N THR A 31 -4.63 -12.05 -11.89
CA THR A 31 -4.80 -10.59 -12.01
C THR A 31 -3.54 -9.94 -12.55
N ALA A 32 -3.72 -8.98 -13.46
CA ALA A 32 -2.67 -8.08 -13.89
C ALA A 32 -2.85 -6.72 -13.22
N GLY A 33 -1.75 -6.04 -12.93
CA GLY A 33 -1.77 -4.68 -12.40
C GLY A 33 -0.49 -3.93 -12.73
N ALA A 34 -0.56 -2.62 -12.66
CA ALA A 34 0.60 -1.75 -12.83
C ALA A 34 0.62 -0.69 -11.73
N TYR A 35 1.80 -0.12 -11.50
CA TYR A 35 2.00 1.00 -10.60
C TYR A 35 3.02 1.95 -11.20
N LEU A 36 2.82 3.25 -10.97
CA LEU A 36 3.71 4.29 -11.45
C LEU A 36 3.81 5.40 -10.39
N ASP A 37 5.04 5.64 -9.93
CA ASP A 37 5.40 6.72 -9.01
C ASP A 37 6.26 7.75 -9.74
N LEU A 38 5.69 8.93 -9.99
CA LEU A 38 6.33 10.05 -10.68
C LEU A 38 6.69 11.14 -9.68
N TYR A 39 7.82 11.79 -9.89
CA TYR A 39 8.24 12.90 -9.04
C TYR A 39 8.99 13.97 -9.82
N TYR A 40 8.99 15.15 -9.20
CA TYR A 40 9.89 16.24 -9.49
C TYR A 40 10.34 16.81 -8.15
N ASN A 41 11.62 17.11 -8.02
CA ASN A 41 12.14 17.84 -6.87
C ASN A 41 13.20 18.85 -7.31
N TYR A 42 13.43 19.83 -6.46
CA TYR A 42 14.46 20.84 -6.64
C TYR A 42 15.32 20.91 -5.38
N ASN A 43 16.62 21.07 -5.56
CA ASN A 43 17.61 21.21 -4.50
C ASN A 43 18.35 22.51 -4.72
N PHE A 44 18.24 23.44 -3.76
CA PHE A 44 18.84 24.77 -3.86
C PHE A 44 20.37 24.77 -3.83
N ASN A 45 21.01 23.66 -3.45
CA ASN A 45 22.46 23.51 -3.53
C ASN A 45 22.94 23.10 -4.94
N GLU A 46 22.04 22.89 -5.90
CA GLU A 46 22.34 22.60 -7.31
C GLU A 46 23.44 21.53 -7.50
N PRO A 47 23.18 20.27 -7.09
CA PRO A 47 24.17 19.21 -7.13
C PRO A 47 24.67 18.96 -8.56
N SER A 48 26.00 18.96 -8.74
CA SER A 48 26.64 18.90 -10.07
C SER A 48 26.44 17.58 -10.82
N ASP A 49 26.18 16.48 -10.12
CA ASP A 49 25.92 15.15 -10.70
C ASP A 49 24.42 14.87 -10.92
N GLY A 50 23.57 15.86 -10.62
CA GLY A 50 22.13 15.75 -10.69
C GLY A 50 21.52 14.80 -9.65
N ASN A 51 22.29 14.32 -8.66
CA ASN A 51 21.80 13.46 -7.60
C ASN A 51 21.75 14.22 -6.26
N ASN A 52 20.63 14.08 -5.56
CA ASN A 52 20.51 14.46 -4.17
C ASN A 52 21.19 13.39 -3.31
N ALA A 53 22.40 13.69 -2.85
CA ALA A 53 23.16 12.79 -1.98
C ALA A 53 22.34 12.36 -0.75
N TYR A 54 22.49 11.10 -0.33
CA TYR A 54 21.78 10.45 0.79
C TYR A 54 20.29 10.16 0.56
N PHE A 55 19.73 10.50 -0.60
CA PHE A 55 18.36 10.14 -0.94
C PHE A 55 18.31 8.75 -1.58
N VAL A 56 17.61 7.83 -0.92
CA VAL A 56 17.35 6.47 -1.43
C VAL A 56 16.16 6.41 -2.38
N SER A 57 15.29 7.42 -2.36
CA SER A 57 14.15 7.59 -3.25
C SER A 57 14.12 9.04 -3.71
N TYR A 58 13.52 9.30 -4.88
CA TYR A 58 13.41 10.66 -5.41
C TYR A 58 14.76 11.37 -5.52
N ASN A 59 15.80 10.64 -5.95
CA ASN A 59 17.18 11.08 -5.82
C ASN A 59 17.64 12.02 -6.95
N ARG A 60 16.87 12.22 -8.02
CA ARG A 60 17.26 13.10 -9.14
C ARG A 60 16.84 14.55 -8.89
N HIS A 61 17.75 15.49 -9.14
CA HIS A 61 17.53 16.92 -8.99
C HIS A 61 17.03 17.57 -10.29
N ASN A 62 16.02 18.43 -10.19
CA ASN A 62 15.53 19.30 -11.27
C ASN A 62 15.13 18.55 -12.55
N GLU A 63 14.60 17.35 -12.40
CA GLU A 63 14.17 16.48 -13.49
C GLU A 63 12.86 15.79 -13.13
N ILE A 64 11.96 15.63 -14.10
CA ILE A 64 10.79 14.75 -13.93
C ILE A 64 11.26 13.30 -14.12
N ASN A 65 11.04 12.47 -13.11
CA ASN A 65 11.51 11.09 -13.11
C ASN A 65 10.47 10.12 -12.58
N VAL A 66 10.66 8.83 -12.90
CA VAL A 66 9.94 7.71 -12.29
C VAL A 66 10.78 7.21 -11.12
N ASN A 67 10.22 7.23 -9.91
CA ASN A 67 10.89 6.64 -8.75
C ASN A 67 10.78 5.12 -8.81
N LEU A 68 9.55 4.61 -8.95
CA LEU A 68 9.25 3.20 -9.14
C LEU A 68 8.07 3.04 -10.10
N GLY A 69 8.29 2.33 -11.20
CA GLY A 69 7.22 1.84 -12.08
C GLY A 69 7.31 0.33 -12.21
N TYR A 70 6.17 -0.36 -12.23
CA TYR A 70 6.16 -1.79 -12.54
C TYR A 70 4.86 -2.25 -13.20
N ALA A 71 4.96 -3.33 -13.95
CA ALA A 71 3.82 -4.17 -14.33
C ALA A 71 3.95 -5.52 -13.61
N ALA A 72 2.83 -6.06 -13.14
CA ALA A 72 2.80 -7.28 -12.34
C ALA A 72 1.67 -8.21 -12.76
N LEU A 73 1.99 -9.50 -12.80
CA LEU A 73 1.05 -10.59 -12.91
C LEU A 73 0.99 -11.32 -11.57
N ASN A 74 -0.23 -11.57 -11.09
CA ASN A 74 -0.47 -12.24 -9.82
C ASN A 74 -1.30 -13.49 -10.08
N TYR A 75 -0.93 -14.58 -9.43
CA TYR A 75 -1.69 -15.82 -9.39
C TYR A 75 -1.93 -16.21 -7.94
N LYS A 76 -3.20 -16.42 -7.59
CA LYS A 76 -3.63 -16.74 -6.22
C LYS A 76 -4.61 -17.91 -6.23
N THR A 77 -4.34 -18.89 -5.37
CA THR A 77 -5.21 -20.00 -4.98
C THR A 77 -5.38 -19.97 -3.45
N PRO A 78 -6.17 -20.89 -2.84
CA PRO A 78 -6.30 -20.94 -1.38
C PRO A 78 -4.96 -21.19 -0.66
N HIS A 79 -4.06 -21.96 -1.28
CA HIS A 79 -2.82 -22.43 -0.66
C HIS A 79 -1.54 -21.86 -1.31
N PHE A 80 -1.65 -21.18 -2.45
CA PHE A 80 -0.49 -20.65 -3.18
C PHE A 80 -0.72 -19.22 -3.66
N LYS A 81 0.31 -18.38 -3.53
CA LYS A 81 0.34 -17.00 -4.03
C LYS A 81 1.68 -16.74 -4.69
N SER A 82 1.64 -16.28 -5.93
CA SER A 82 2.83 -15.82 -6.64
C SER A 82 2.56 -14.49 -7.32
N ARG A 83 3.61 -13.68 -7.41
CA ARG A 83 3.60 -12.40 -8.10
C ARG A 83 4.90 -12.25 -8.87
N LEU A 84 4.79 -12.06 -10.17
CA LEU A 84 5.91 -11.71 -11.02
C LEU A 84 5.73 -10.24 -11.41
N ALA A 85 6.69 -9.39 -11.02
CA ALA A 85 6.68 -7.97 -11.34
C ALA A 85 7.95 -7.59 -12.09
N LEU A 86 7.79 -6.90 -13.21
CA LEU A 86 8.87 -6.26 -13.95
C LEU A 86 8.83 -4.77 -13.62
N GLY A 87 9.84 -4.31 -12.90
CA GLY A 87 9.94 -2.94 -12.42
C GLY A 87 11.17 -2.21 -12.96
N ALA A 88 11.05 -0.89 -13.08
CA ALA A 88 12.14 0.02 -13.41
C ALA A 88 11.90 1.38 -12.75
N GLY A 89 12.97 2.13 -12.48
CA GLY A 89 12.89 3.47 -11.92
C GLY A 89 14.19 3.90 -11.24
N THR A 90 14.25 5.17 -10.89
CA THR A 90 15.42 5.77 -10.22
C THR A 90 15.70 5.15 -8.86
N TYR A 91 14.68 4.62 -8.17
CA TYR A 91 14.87 3.85 -6.94
C TYR A 91 15.76 2.61 -7.15
N MET A 92 15.53 1.86 -8.23
CA MET A 92 16.34 0.67 -8.51
C MET A 92 17.78 1.05 -8.82
N ASN A 93 18.00 2.13 -9.58
CA ASN A 93 19.35 2.62 -9.87
C ASN A 93 20.07 3.08 -8.60
N ALA A 94 19.37 3.74 -7.66
CA ALA A 94 19.95 4.26 -6.45
C ALA A 94 20.27 3.18 -5.39
N ASN A 95 19.57 2.04 -5.40
CA ASN A 95 19.66 1.03 -4.32
C ASN A 95 20.16 -0.35 -4.79
N TYR A 96 20.04 -0.67 -6.08
CA TYR A 96 20.36 -2.00 -6.63
C TYR A 96 21.44 -1.98 -7.71
N ALA A 97 21.95 -0.80 -8.10
CA ALA A 97 23.13 -0.72 -8.94
C ALA A 97 24.36 -1.08 -8.10
N ALA A 98 24.83 -2.32 -8.26
CA ALA A 98 26.10 -2.82 -7.73
C ALA A 98 27.23 -2.61 -8.74
#